data_AF-A0A699WFZ3-F1
#
_entry.id   AF-A0A699WFZ3-F1
#
_cell.length_a   1.000
_cell.length_b   1.000
_cell.length_c   1.000
_cell.angle_alpha   90.00
_cell.angle_beta   90.00
_cell.angle_gamma   90.00
#
_symmetry.space_group_name_H-M   'P 1'
#
loop_
_entity.id
_entity.type
_entity.pdbx_description
1 polymer ?
#
loop_
_entity_poly.entity_id
_entity_poly.type
_entity_poly.pdbx_seq_one_letter_code
_entity_poly.pdbx_strand_id
1 'polypeptide(L)'
;LFGEASPYGRAFNEATFATITADELRAFHAAAYNAAAAEIFLSGDVADYAASVAEYLGQWQPSAPATAPAVASLADSYPTGLVTVPVEGSIQASVRVGRRWPALSEAQTPELLLLVKILGGYFGSRLMKNIREDKGYTYGIHASV
;
A
#
# COMPACT_ATOMS: atom_id res chain seq x y z
N LEU A 1 6.37 8.57 9.46
CA LEU A 1 4.90 8.77 9.42
C LEU A 1 4.14 7.76 10.29
N PHE A 2 4.39 6.46 10.15
CA PHE A 2 3.61 5.42 10.86
C PHE A 2 4.34 4.77 12.04
N GLY A 3 5.67 4.93 12.14
CA GLY A 3 6.50 4.30 13.19
C GLY A 3 6.71 2.80 12.96
N GLU A 4 7.76 2.24 13.53
CA GLU A 4 8.17 0.83 13.28
C GLU A 4 7.19 -0.21 13.82
N ALA A 5 6.39 0.17 14.83
CA ALA A 5 5.34 -0.69 15.38
C ALA A 5 4.16 -0.91 14.41
N SER A 6 3.91 0.04 13.49
CA SER A 6 2.83 -0.07 12.51
C SER A 6 3.26 -0.92 11.31
N PRO A 7 2.39 -1.80 10.76
CA PRO A 7 2.64 -2.48 9.50
C PRO A 7 3.01 -1.53 8.35
N TYR A 8 2.48 -0.30 8.33
CA TYR A 8 2.81 0.72 7.32
C TYR A 8 4.15 1.43 7.53
N GLY A 9 4.80 1.24 8.67
CA GLY A 9 6.11 1.82 8.96
C GLY A 9 7.25 0.82 8.99
N ARG A 10 6.97 -0.49 8.83
CA ARG A 10 7.99 -1.53 8.75
C ARG A 10 8.68 -1.47 7.40
N ALA A 11 9.96 -1.13 7.40
CA ALA A 11 10.81 -1.21 6.22
C ALA A 11 11.28 -2.66 6.00
N PHE A 12 11.62 -2.99 4.75
CA PHE A 12 12.30 -4.24 4.44
C PHE A 12 13.64 -4.30 5.20
N ASN A 13 13.94 -5.47 5.78
CA ASN A 13 15.20 -5.74 6.46
C ASN A 13 15.81 -7.02 5.89
N GLU A 14 16.96 -6.88 5.22
CA GLU A 14 17.64 -7.99 4.57
C GLU A 14 18.11 -9.07 5.55
N ALA A 15 18.60 -8.66 6.73
CA ALA A 15 19.06 -9.60 7.75
C ALA A 15 17.91 -10.45 8.30
N THR A 16 16.76 -9.82 8.59
CA THR A 16 15.55 -10.55 9.00
C THR A 16 15.02 -11.43 7.89
N PHE A 17 15.06 -10.96 6.64
CA PHE A 17 14.63 -11.76 5.49
C PHE A 17 15.48 -13.02 5.32
N ALA A 18 16.81 -12.92 5.50
CA ALA A 18 17.73 -14.04 5.38
C ALA A 18 17.54 -15.13 6.45
N THR A 19 16.89 -14.82 7.57
CA THR A 19 16.64 -15.77 8.66
C THR A 19 15.30 -16.50 8.56
N ILE A 20 14.44 -16.15 7.60
CA ILE A 20 13.11 -16.76 7.45
C ILE A 20 13.24 -18.25 7.13
N THR A 21 12.50 -19.07 7.86
CA THR A 21 12.49 -20.53 7.72
C THR A 21 11.28 -21.04 6.95
N ALA A 22 11.39 -22.24 6.38
CA ALA A 22 10.27 -22.91 5.71
C ALA A 22 9.08 -23.18 6.66
N ASP A 23 9.35 -23.42 7.95
CA ASP A 23 8.30 -23.68 8.93
C ASP A 23 7.52 -22.41 9.29
N GLU A 24 8.20 -21.27 9.43
CA GLU A 24 7.53 -19.96 9.59
C GLU A 24 6.66 -19.63 8.38
N LEU A 25 7.13 -19.92 7.16
CA LEU A 25 6.35 -19.72 5.93
C LEU A 25 5.10 -20.60 5.90
N ARG A 26 5.22 -21.89 6.25
CA ARG A 26 4.07 -22.81 6.32
C ARG A 26 3.08 -22.38 7.39
N ALA A 27 3.56 -21.95 8.55
CA ALA A 27 2.73 -21.46 9.64
C ALA A 27 1.98 -20.17 9.24
N PHE A 28 2.69 -19.21 8.62
CA PHE A 28 2.08 -18.00 8.09
C PHE A 28 1.04 -18.32 7.01
N HIS A 29 1.35 -19.21 6.07
CA HIS A 29 0.41 -19.62 5.03
C HIS A 29 -0.86 -20.25 5.64
N ALA A 30 -0.71 -21.21 6.55
CA ALA A 30 -1.85 -21.85 7.20
C ALA A 30 -2.74 -20.87 7.99
N ALA A 31 -2.15 -19.81 8.55
CA ALA A 31 -2.87 -18.77 9.27
C ALA A 31 -3.50 -17.70 8.36
N ALA A 32 -2.77 -17.21 7.36
CA ALA A 32 -3.18 -16.07 6.54
C ALA A 32 -4.01 -16.47 5.30
N TYR A 33 -3.81 -17.68 4.76
CA TYR A 33 -4.51 -18.18 3.58
C TYR A 33 -5.59 -19.16 4.03
N ASN A 34 -6.77 -18.63 4.35
CA ASN A 34 -7.94 -19.40 4.76
C ASN A 34 -9.11 -19.14 3.79
N ALA A 35 -9.74 -20.22 3.31
CA ALA A 35 -10.92 -20.17 2.45
C ALA A 35 -12.08 -19.35 3.04
N ALA A 36 -12.23 -19.35 4.37
CA ALA A 36 -13.30 -18.62 5.07
C ALA A 36 -13.20 -17.09 4.90
N ALA A 37 -12.01 -16.55 4.67
CA ALA A 37 -11.76 -15.12 4.50
C ALA A 37 -11.42 -14.76 3.03
N ALA A 38 -11.52 -15.72 2.11
CA ALA A 38 -11.16 -15.51 0.72
C ALA A 38 -12.34 -14.93 -0.08
N GLU A 39 -12.04 -13.94 -0.92
CA GLU A 39 -12.97 -13.37 -1.89
C GLU A 39 -12.45 -13.64 -3.31
N ILE A 40 -13.32 -14.16 -4.17
CA ILE A 40 -13.00 -14.47 -5.57
C ILE A 40 -13.80 -13.55 -6.47
N PHE A 41 -13.10 -12.76 -7.29
CA PHE A 41 -13.70 -11.83 -8.23
C PHE A 41 -13.53 -12.34 -9.66
N LEU A 42 -14.63 -12.47 -10.39
CA LEU A 42 -14.67 -12.79 -11.82
C LEU A 42 -15.16 -11.56 -12.59
N SER A 43 -14.46 -11.16 -13.66
CA SER A 43 -14.80 -9.97 -14.45
C SER A 43 -14.58 -10.23 -15.94
N GLY A 44 -15.51 -9.76 -16.79
CA GLY A 44 -15.52 -10.01 -18.23
C GLY A 44 -16.60 -11.01 -18.66
N ASP A 45 -16.37 -11.72 -19.75
CA ASP A 45 -17.25 -12.79 -20.23
C ASP A 45 -16.92 -14.11 -19.51
N VAL A 46 -17.51 -14.26 -18.32
CA VAL A 46 -17.12 -15.29 -17.34
C VAL A 46 -18.25 -16.21 -16.89
N ALA A 47 -19.42 -16.11 -17.54
CA ALA A 47 -20.61 -16.85 -17.16
C ALA A 47 -20.37 -18.37 -17.14
N ASP A 48 -19.65 -18.87 -18.15
CA ASP A 48 -19.36 -20.30 -18.30
C ASP A 48 -18.31 -20.84 -17.30
N TYR A 49 -17.57 -19.96 -16.62
CA TYR A 49 -16.50 -20.35 -15.70
C TYR A 49 -16.93 -20.36 -14.23
N ALA A 50 -18.03 -19.68 -13.88
CA ALA A 50 -18.47 -19.54 -12.49
C ALA A 50 -18.66 -20.90 -11.80
N ALA A 51 -19.23 -21.89 -12.51
CA ALA A 51 -19.45 -23.23 -11.99
C ALA A 51 -18.13 -23.96 -11.71
N SER A 52 -17.18 -23.95 -12.65
CA SER A 52 -15.87 -24.59 -12.46
C SER A 52 -15.05 -23.91 -11.37
N VAL A 53 -15.11 -22.57 -11.26
CA VAL A 53 -14.44 -21.83 -10.20
C VAL A 53 -15.00 -22.23 -8.83
N ALA A 54 -16.33 -22.31 -8.69
CA ALA A 54 -16.96 -22.78 -7.47
C ALA A 54 -16.62 -24.24 -7.15
N GLU A 55 -16.54 -25.10 -8.17
CA GLU A 55 -16.16 -26.51 -8.02
C GLU A 55 -14.72 -26.65 -7.49
N TYR A 56 -13.74 -26.01 -8.12
CA TYR A 56 -12.34 -26.16 -7.74
C TYR A 56 -11.98 -25.41 -6.46
N LEU A 57 -12.44 -24.17 -6.31
CA LEU A 57 -12.09 -23.35 -5.14
C LEU A 57 -13.00 -23.59 -3.95
N GLY A 58 -14.22 -24.12 -4.15
CA GLY A 58 -15.10 -24.55 -3.06
C GLY A 58 -14.61 -25.80 -2.33
N GLN A 59 -13.69 -26.57 -2.92
CA GLN A 59 -13.00 -27.68 -2.25
C GLN A 59 -11.94 -27.20 -1.25
N TRP A 60 -11.57 -25.93 -1.29
CA TRP A 60 -10.66 -25.35 -0.32
C TRP A 60 -11.36 -25.26 1.04
N GLN A 61 -11.05 -26.20 1.93
CA GLN A 61 -11.70 -26.27 3.23
C GLN A 61 -11.32 -25.07 4.12
N PRO A 62 -12.29 -24.42 4.77
CA PRO A 62 -12.00 -23.38 5.73
C PRO A 62 -11.29 -23.99 6.94
N SER A 63 -10.16 -23.39 7.34
CA SER A 63 -9.56 -23.64 8.66
C SER A 63 -10.21 -22.72 9.70
N ALA A 64 -9.89 -22.89 10.99
CA ALA A 64 -10.34 -21.92 11.99
C ALA A 64 -9.91 -20.50 11.55
N PRO A 65 -10.82 -19.50 11.58
CA PRO A 65 -10.46 -18.15 11.18
C PRO A 65 -9.31 -17.67 12.05
N ALA A 66 -8.18 -17.36 11.41
CA ALA A 66 -7.10 -16.69 12.11
C ALA A 66 -7.62 -15.33 12.56
N THR A 67 -7.51 -15.06 13.86
CA THR A 67 -7.82 -13.73 14.39
C THR A 67 -6.92 -12.74 13.66
N ALA A 68 -7.52 -11.79 12.95
CA ALA A 68 -6.75 -10.72 12.34
C ALA A 68 -5.87 -10.10 13.44
N PRO A 69 -4.55 -9.95 13.21
CA PRO A 69 -3.68 -9.36 14.22
C PRO A 69 -4.23 -7.98 14.57
N ALA A 70 -4.36 -7.71 15.87
CA ALA A 70 -4.81 -6.41 16.34
C ALA A 70 -3.89 -5.34 15.74
N VAL A 71 -4.46 -4.49 14.89
CA VAL A 71 -3.71 -3.34 14.36
C VAL A 71 -3.56 -2.38 15.53
N ALA A 72 -2.32 -2.21 15.99
CA ALA A 72 -2.04 -1.23 17.03
C ALA A 72 -2.55 0.14 16.59
N SER A 73 -3.27 0.83 17.49
CA SER A 73 -3.71 2.21 17.23
C SER A 73 -2.48 3.05 16.92
N LEU A 74 -2.51 3.76 15.80
CA LEU A 74 -1.47 4.72 15.48
C LEU A 74 -1.50 5.82 16.55
N ALA A 75 -0.34 6.14 17.15
CA ALA A 75 -0.25 7.29 18.03
C ALA A 75 -0.69 8.56 17.30
N ASP A 76 -1.46 9.43 17.95
CA ASP A 76 -1.97 10.67 17.34
C ASP A 76 -0.84 11.58 16.86
N SER A 77 0.26 11.60 17.61
CA SER A 77 1.50 12.27 17.22
C SER A 77 2.34 11.39 16.29
N TYR A 78 2.93 12.02 15.27
CA TYR A 78 3.93 11.41 14.41
C TYR A 78 5.04 12.40 14.10
N PRO A 79 6.24 11.93 13.72
CA PRO A 79 7.33 12.81 13.39
C PRO A 79 6.91 13.81 12.30
N THR A 80 6.99 15.09 12.64
CA THR A 80 6.85 16.22 11.73
C THR A 80 8.22 16.87 11.60
N GLY A 81 8.69 17.10 10.38
CA GLY A 81 9.99 17.72 10.15
C GLY A 81 10.66 17.23 8.88
N LEU A 82 11.86 17.75 8.64
CA LEU A 82 12.70 17.34 7.53
C LEU A 82 13.57 16.16 7.96
N VAL A 83 13.53 15.08 7.19
CA VAL A 83 14.45 13.95 7.32
C VAL A 83 15.33 13.92 6.08
N THR A 84 16.64 14.01 6.28
CA THR A 84 17.63 13.90 5.21
C THR A 84 18.28 12.53 5.27
N VAL A 85 18.22 11.78 4.17
CA VAL A 85 18.87 10.48 4.05
C VAL A 85 19.98 10.61 3.01
N PRO A 86 21.26 10.53 3.40
CA PRO A 86 22.35 10.53 2.43
C PRO A 86 22.30 9.23 1.62
N VAL A 87 22.42 9.37 0.30
CA VAL A 87 22.47 8.24 -0.63
C VAL A 87 23.78 8.35 -1.39
N GLU A 88 24.75 7.51 -1.02
CA GLU A 88 26.08 7.52 -1.61
C GLU A 88 26.00 7.26 -3.12
N GLY A 89 26.77 8.03 -3.90
CA GLY A 89 26.77 7.93 -5.36
C GLY A 89 25.52 8.47 -6.06
N SER A 90 24.54 9.03 -5.34
CA SER A 90 23.37 9.64 -5.97
C SER A 90 23.72 10.98 -6.62
N ILE A 91 23.44 11.11 -7.92
CA ILE A 91 23.63 12.36 -8.69
C ILE A 91 22.42 13.32 -8.59
N GLN A 92 21.33 12.89 -7.96
CA GLN A 92 20.09 13.65 -7.84
C GLN A 92 19.55 13.60 -6.41
N ALA A 93 18.86 14.67 -6.01
CA ALA A 93 18.08 14.69 -4.78
C ALA A 93 16.66 14.20 -5.07
N SER A 94 16.14 13.34 -4.19
CA SER A 94 14.73 12.94 -4.20
C SER A 94 14.02 13.59 -3.01
N VAL A 95 12.91 14.27 -3.28
CA VAL A 95 12.10 14.94 -2.26
C VAL A 95 10.77 14.20 -2.14
N ARG A 96 10.45 13.76 -0.92
CA ARG A 96 9.15 13.15 -0.59
C ARG A 96 8.49 13.97 0.50
N VAL A 97 7.24 14.39 0.25
CA VAL A 97 6.40 15.11 1.21
C VAL A 97 5.11 14.30 1.34
N GLY A 98 4.71 14.01 2.57
CA GLY A 98 3.53 13.20 2.82
C GLY A 98 2.97 13.43 4.22
N ARG A 99 1.72 13.05 4.39
CA ARG A 99 0.99 13.05 5.66
C ARG A 99 0.14 11.79 5.74
N ARG A 100 -0.39 11.49 6.93
CA ARG A 100 -1.40 10.44 7.08
C ARG A 100 -2.68 10.85 6.34
N TRP A 101 -3.25 9.89 5.60
CA TRP A 101 -4.51 10.02 4.90
C TRP A 101 -5.67 9.59 5.80
N PRO A 102 -6.88 10.20 5.69
CA PRO A 102 -8.07 9.71 6.38
C PRO A 102 -8.43 8.28 5.97
N ALA A 103 -9.30 7.61 6.73
CA ALA A 103 -9.79 6.29 6.32
C ALA A 103 -10.56 6.40 4.98
N LEU A 104 -10.45 5.38 4.12
CA LEU A 104 -11.15 5.39 2.82
C LEU A 104 -12.68 5.38 2.95
N SER A 105 -13.20 5.02 4.13
CA SER A 105 -14.62 5.06 4.47
C SER A 105 -15.12 6.47 4.82
N GLU A 106 -14.22 7.45 4.98
CA GLU A 106 -14.60 8.82 5.30
C GLU A 106 -15.36 9.45 4.13
N ALA A 107 -16.44 10.18 4.44
CA ALA A 107 -17.32 10.78 3.44
C ALA A 107 -16.60 11.72 2.47
N GLN A 108 -15.51 12.37 2.92
CA GLN A 108 -14.72 13.33 2.13
C GLN A 108 -13.67 12.67 1.22
N THR A 109 -13.58 11.33 1.22
CA THR A 109 -12.58 10.60 0.41
C THR A 109 -12.64 10.97 -1.07
N PRO A 110 -13.81 11.06 -1.74
CA PRO A 110 -13.89 11.44 -3.15
C PRO A 110 -13.31 12.83 -3.44
N GLU A 111 -13.59 13.82 -2.60
CA GLU A 111 -13.10 15.20 -2.74
C GLU A 111 -11.58 15.25 -2.56
N LEU A 112 -11.05 14.50 -1.60
CA LEU A 112 -9.61 14.42 -1.37
C LEU A 112 -8.89 13.69 -2.51
N LEU A 113 -9.47 12.64 -3.08
CA LEU A 113 -8.93 11.98 -4.28
C LEU A 113 -8.88 12.94 -5.47
N LEU A 114 -9.92 13.74 -5.67
CA LEU A 114 -9.94 14.78 -6.70
C LEU A 114 -8.85 15.84 -6.45
N LEU A 115 -8.67 16.28 -5.21
CA LEU A 115 -7.61 17.21 -4.82
C LEU A 115 -6.23 16.66 -5.21
N VAL A 116 -5.93 15.41 -4.87
CA VAL A 116 -4.66 14.75 -5.22
C VAL A 116 -4.49 14.62 -6.73
N LYS A 117 -5.57 14.28 -7.45
CA LYS A 117 -5.57 14.21 -8.92
C LYS A 117 -5.19 15.56 -9.53
N ILE A 118 -5.81 16.65 -9.08
CA ILE A 118 -5.53 18.02 -9.55
C ILE A 118 -4.12 18.45 -9.17
N LEU A 119 -3.64 18.10 -7.97
CA LEU A 119 -2.32 18.46 -7.49
C LEU A 119 -1.22 17.84 -8.34
N GLY A 120 -1.26 16.52 -8.59
CA GLY A 120 -0.14 15.81 -9.21
C GLY A 120 -0.46 14.49 -9.90
N GLY A 121 -1.74 14.14 -10.11
CA GLY A 121 -2.13 12.80 -10.57
C GLY A 121 -2.26 12.62 -12.08
N TYR A 122 -1.91 13.61 -12.90
CA TYR A 122 -1.90 13.53 -14.38
C TYR A 122 -0.99 14.60 -15.00
N PHE A 123 -0.77 14.54 -16.31
CA PHE A 123 0.16 15.45 -17.02
C PHE A 123 -0.21 16.94 -16.92
N GLY A 124 -1.49 17.31 -16.93
CA GLY A 124 -1.93 18.70 -16.77
C GLY A 124 -2.08 19.17 -15.31
N SER A 125 -1.58 18.38 -14.34
CA SER A 125 -1.70 18.70 -12.93
C SER A 125 -0.83 19.91 -12.53
N ARG A 126 -1.15 20.50 -11.37
CA ARG A 126 -0.48 21.72 -10.89
C ARG A 126 1.03 21.53 -10.70
N LEU A 127 1.45 20.40 -10.15
CA LEU A 127 2.87 20.09 -9.96
C LEU A 127 3.62 19.91 -11.28
N MET A 128 3.03 19.19 -12.23
CA MET A 128 3.63 19.00 -13.56
C MET A 128 3.78 20.35 -14.27
N LYS A 129 2.71 21.14 -14.35
CA LYS A 129 2.75 22.46 -15.00
C LYS A 129 3.75 23.39 -14.33
N ASN A 130 3.65 23.60 -13.02
CA ASN A 130 4.44 24.62 -12.35
C ASN A 130 5.91 24.23 -12.16
N ILE A 131 6.19 23.00 -11.73
CA ILE A 131 7.54 22.60 -11.31
C ILE A 131 8.33 21.99 -12.45
N ARG A 132 7.68 21.22 -13.33
CA ARG A 132 8.35 20.56 -14.46
C ARG A 132 8.31 21.40 -15.73
N GLU A 133 7.14 21.83 -16.19
CA GLU A 133 7.01 22.53 -17.48
C GLU A 133 7.49 23.98 -17.41
N ASP A 134 6.94 24.76 -16.48
CA ASP A 134 7.24 26.19 -16.38
C ASP A 134 8.67 26.45 -15.84
N LYS A 135 9.11 25.65 -14.86
CA LYS A 135 10.38 25.87 -14.13
C LYS A 135 11.52 24.91 -14.50
N GLY A 136 11.23 23.75 -15.09
CA GLY A 136 12.26 22.78 -15.46
C GLY A 136 13.07 22.20 -14.29
N TYR A 137 12.55 22.21 -13.06
CA TYR A 137 13.33 21.80 -11.86
C TYR A 137 13.50 20.30 -11.71
N THR A 138 12.62 19.52 -12.30
CA THR A 138 12.66 18.05 -12.21
C THR A 138 12.13 17.44 -13.49
N TYR A 139 12.66 16.26 -13.83
CA TYR A 139 12.11 15.43 -14.88
C TYR A 139 10.79 14.75 -14.47
N GLY A 140 10.65 14.39 -13.19
CA GLY A 140 9.51 13.62 -12.67
C GLY A 140 8.95 14.22 -11.38
N ILE A 141 7.62 14.40 -11.34
CA ILE A 141 6.89 14.86 -10.15
C ILE A 141 5.45 14.34 -10.21
N HIS A 142 4.90 13.91 -9.07
CA HIS A 142 3.52 13.45 -8.98
C HIS A 142 2.98 13.60 -7.55
N ALA A 143 1.67 13.39 -7.39
CA ALA A 143 1.02 13.23 -6.09
C ALA A 143 0.10 12.03 -6.15
N SER A 144 0.05 11.26 -5.07
CA SER A 144 -0.80 10.09 -4.89
C SER A 144 -1.21 9.95 -3.43
N VAL A 145 -2.24 9.13 -3.20
CA VAL A 145 -2.61 8.56 -1.90
C VAL A 145 -2.12 7.12 -1.84
#